data_AF-A0A0G4NNE7-F1
#
_entry.id   AF-A0A0G4NNE7-F1
#
_cell.length_a   1.000
_cell.length_b   1.000
_cell.length_c   1.000
_cell.angle_alpha   90.00
_cell.angle_beta   90.00
_cell.angle_gamma   90.00
#
_symmetry.space_group_name_H-M   'P 1'
#
loop_
_entity.id
_entity.type
_entity.pdbx_description
1 polymer ?
#
loop_
_entity_poly.entity_id
_entity_poly.type
_entity_poly.pdbx_seq_one_letter_code
_entity_poly.pdbx_strand_id
1 'polypeptide(L)'
;MHPTLNFVTLAVAAAVAAVVLAAWRRVYRHPLSKFPGPKWAASTLWVEFYWDVVRRGIFMWKIREMHSDYGPIVRINPHELHVSDPDFFDDLYVANRRLDKYQWWTNLLGITRPSVRMDSQSKYGSIARGAGDIYLRLPVSASYQEKIWDHAAGDLIVREAGGQVTDIAGQRLDFSVGRTLAKNKGVVAAPAAVHAEVLKVVQEVLNQKTAA
;
A
#
# COMPACT_ATOMS: atom_id res chain seq x y z
N MET A 1 -54.18 17.83 -16.08
CA MET A 1 -53.13 16.95 -15.52
C MET A 1 -52.09 16.71 -16.60
N HIS A 2 -50.79 16.55 -16.26
CA HIS A 2 -49.61 16.30 -17.13
C HIS A 2 -48.55 17.41 -17.41
N PRO A 3 -48.28 18.41 -16.54
CA PRO A 3 -47.02 19.16 -16.63
C PRO A 3 -45.85 18.50 -15.86
N THR A 4 -46.12 17.67 -14.86
CA THR A 4 -45.08 17.08 -13.97
C THR A 4 -44.29 15.93 -14.61
N LEU A 5 -44.87 15.20 -15.57
CA LEU A 5 -44.22 14.07 -16.23
C LEU A 5 -43.02 14.54 -17.08
N ASN A 6 -43.11 15.71 -17.73
CA ASN A 6 -42.03 16.27 -18.55
C ASN A 6 -40.83 16.72 -17.72
N PHE A 7 -41.04 17.30 -16.53
CA PHE A 7 -39.94 17.74 -15.68
C PHE A 7 -39.13 16.57 -15.13
N VAL A 8 -39.79 15.49 -14.70
CA VAL A 8 -39.10 14.29 -14.20
C VAL A 8 -38.31 13.62 -15.33
N THR A 9 -38.90 13.45 -16.52
CA THR A 9 -38.20 12.87 -17.67
C THR A 9 -37.01 13.70 -18.11
N LEU A 10 -37.14 15.04 -18.16
CA LEU A 10 -36.04 15.94 -18.48
C LEU A 10 -34.93 15.90 -17.42
N ALA A 11 -35.30 15.86 -16.13
CA ALA A 11 -34.33 15.75 -15.05
C ALA A 11 -33.55 14.43 -15.10
N VAL A 12 -34.23 13.30 -15.34
CA VAL A 12 -33.58 11.99 -15.50
C VAL A 12 -32.66 11.98 -16.72
N ALA A 13 -33.11 12.49 -17.86
CA ALA A 13 -32.29 12.57 -19.08
C ALA A 13 -31.04 13.44 -18.88
N ALA A 14 -31.17 14.58 -18.20
CA ALA A 14 -30.05 15.45 -17.85
C ALA A 14 -29.06 14.77 -16.90
N ALA A 15 -29.56 14.03 -15.89
CA ALA A 15 -28.70 13.27 -14.97
C ALA A 15 -27.92 12.17 -15.71
N VAL A 16 -28.57 11.42 -16.59
CA VAL A 16 -27.91 10.39 -17.42
C VAL A 16 -26.85 11.03 -18.32
N ALA A 17 -27.18 12.12 -19.01
CA ALA A 17 -26.24 12.84 -19.86
C ALA A 17 -25.02 13.35 -19.05
N ALA A 18 -25.23 13.88 -17.85
CA ALA A 18 -24.15 14.32 -16.97
C ALA A 18 -23.24 13.16 -16.54
N VAL A 19 -23.79 12.00 -16.21
CA VAL A 19 -23.01 10.79 -15.86
C VAL A 19 -22.20 10.28 -17.04
N VAL A 20 -22.81 10.19 -18.22
CA VAL A 20 -22.13 9.78 -19.47
C VAL A 20 -21.00 10.75 -19.82
N LEU A 21 -21.26 12.05 -19.74
CA LEU A 21 -20.26 13.08 -20.00
C LEU A 21 -19.11 13.00 -18.99
N ALA A 22 -19.40 12.79 -17.71
CA ALA A 22 -18.37 12.63 -16.68
C ALA A 22 -17.50 11.38 -16.93
N ALA A 23 -18.12 10.24 -17.26
CA ALA A 23 -17.42 9.01 -17.63
C ALA A 23 -16.53 9.23 -18.86
N TRP A 24 -17.06 9.85 -19.92
CA TRP A 24 -16.31 10.18 -21.13
C TRP A 24 -15.10 11.08 -20.83
N ARG A 25 -15.29 12.15 -20.03
CA ARG A 25 -14.20 13.05 -19.63
C ARG A 25 -13.13 12.30 -18.84
N ARG A 26 -13.50 11.41 -17.92
CA ARG A 26 -12.55 10.59 -17.13
C ARG A 26 -11.77 9.63 -18.01
N VAL A 27 -12.40 9.01 -19.00
CA VAL A 27 -11.75 8.03 -19.86
C VAL A 27 -10.79 8.68 -20.85
N TYR A 28 -11.20 9.78 -21.51
CA TYR A 28 -10.47 10.32 -22.65
C TYR A 28 -9.72 11.63 -22.36
N ARG A 29 -10.26 12.50 -21.50
CA ARG A 29 -9.69 13.83 -21.21
C ARG A 29 -8.98 13.94 -19.86
N HIS A 30 -8.89 12.85 -19.11
CA HIS A 30 -8.15 12.84 -17.85
C HIS A 30 -6.64 12.74 -18.12
N PRO A 31 -5.76 13.35 -17.31
CA PRO A 31 -4.31 13.22 -17.47
C PRO A 31 -3.79 11.76 -17.49
N LEU A 32 -4.54 10.85 -16.88
CA LEU A 32 -4.25 9.41 -16.86
C LEU A 32 -4.77 8.64 -18.10
N SER A 33 -5.44 9.30 -19.06
CA SER A 33 -5.97 8.62 -20.26
C SER A 33 -4.91 8.06 -21.19
N LYS A 34 -3.65 8.54 -21.05
CA LYS A 34 -2.47 8.05 -21.76
C LYS A 34 -1.99 6.67 -21.31
N PHE A 35 -2.39 6.21 -20.12
CA PHE A 35 -1.98 4.91 -19.58
C PHE A 35 -2.99 3.82 -20.00
N PRO A 36 -2.51 2.60 -20.27
CA PRO A 36 -3.37 1.50 -20.69
C PRO A 36 -4.22 1.01 -19.51
N GLY A 37 -5.35 0.38 -19.82
CA GLY A 37 -6.26 -0.18 -18.82
C GLY A 37 -7.71 -0.25 -19.30
N PRO A 38 -8.56 -1.02 -18.60
CA PRO A 38 -9.94 -1.21 -19.03
C PRO A 38 -10.75 0.10 -18.96
N LYS A 39 -11.44 0.45 -20.05
CA LYS A 39 -12.20 1.71 -20.14
C LYS A 39 -13.35 1.80 -19.12
N TRP A 40 -13.93 0.66 -18.75
CA TRP A 40 -14.98 0.57 -17.73
C TRP A 40 -14.43 0.80 -16.31
N ALA A 41 -13.19 0.40 -16.04
CA ALA A 41 -12.51 0.71 -14.79
C ALA A 41 -12.09 2.20 -14.74
N ALA A 42 -11.61 2.75 -15.86
CA ALA A 42 -11.24 4.15 -15.98
C ALA A 42 -12.43 5.16 -15.91
N SER A 43 -13.68 4.69 -16.01
CA SER A 43 -14.87 5.56 -16.04
C SER A 43 -15.51 5.80 -14.68
N THR A 44 -15.34 4.86 -13.73
CA THR A 44 -16.02 4.89 -12.42
C THR A 44 -15.26 4.16 -11.30
N LEU A 45 -15.43 4.62 -10.06
CA LEU A 45 -14.94 3.94 -8.84
C LEU A 45 -15.80 2.72 -8.44
N TRP A 46 -16.98 2.56 -9.03
CA TRP A 46 -17.89 1.44 -8.72
C TRP A 46 -17.29 0.06 -9.02
N VAL A 47 -16.32 0.00 -9.92
CA VAL A 47 -15.59 -1.22 -10.27
C VAL A 47 -14.80 -1.74 -9.07
N GLU A 48 -13.96 -0.89 -8.51
CA GLU A 48 -13.16 -1.20 -7.32
C GLU A 48 -14.08 -1.55 -6.16
N PHE A 49 -15.11 -0.72 -5.90
CA PHE A 49 -16.11 -0.99 -4.86
C PHE A 49 -16.77 -2.36 -5.00
N TYR A 50 -17.14 -2.77 -6.21
CA TYR A 50 -17.73 -4.08 -6.45
C TYR A 50 -16.77 -5.20 -6.05
N TRP A 51 -15.52 -5.14 -6.48
CA TRP A 51 -14.55 -6.20 -6.21
C TRP A 51 -14.09 -6.23 -4.75
N ASP A 52 -13.98 -5.07 -4.10
CA ASP A 52 -13.52 -4.99 -2.72
C ASP A 52 -14.64 -5.20 -1.70
N VAL A 53 -15.82 -4.60 -1.91
CA VAL A 53 -16.91 -4.67 -0.93
C VAL A 53 -17.86 -5.84 -1.23
N VAL A 54 -18.36 -5.94 -2.46
CA VAL A 54 -19.35 -6.96 -2.82
C VAL A 54 -18.70 -8.34 -2.94
N ARG A 55 -17.50 -8.41 -3.54
CA ARG A 55 -16.76 -9.66 -3.74
C ARG A 55 -15.72 -9.96 -2.66
N ARG A 56 -15.74 -9.21 -1.55
CA ARG A 56 -14.92 -9.44 -0.34
C ARG A 56 -13.41 -9.35 -0.59
N GLY A 57 -12.96 -8.25 -1.18
CA GLY A 57 -11.53 -7.90 -1.24
C GLY A 57 -10.74 -8.70 -2.26
N ILE A 58 -11.33 -9.06 -3.40
CA ILE A 58 -10.64 -9.82 -4.46
C ILE A 58 -10.10 -8.93 -5.59
N PHE A 59 -10.16 -7.62 -5.45
CA PHE A 59 -9.76 -6.69 -6.51
C PHE A 59 -8.28 -6.83 -6.89
N MET A 60 -7.41 -7.19 -5.95
CA MET A 60 -5.99 -7.46 -6.21
C MET A 60 -5.76 -8.59 -7.24
N TRP A 61 -6.62 -9.62 -7.27
CA TRP A 61 -6.54 -10.66 -8.30
C TRP A 61 -6.94 -10.11 -9.66
N LYS A 62 -7.96 -9.25 -9.69
CA LYS A 62 -8.39 -8.62 -10.93
C LYS A 62 -7.35 -7.65 -11.47
N ILE A 63 -6.68 -6.90 -10.60
CA ILE A 63 -5.55 -6.04 -10.96
C ILE A 63 -4.42 -6.88 -11.60
N ARG A 64 -4.12 -8.07 -11.06
CA ARG A 64 -3.14 -8.99 -11.67
C ARG A 64 -3.54 -9.39 -13.08
N GLU A 65 -4.82 -9.73 -13.31
CA GLU A 65 -5.31 -10.01 -14.68
C GLU A 65 -5.13 -8.79 -15.60
N MET A 66 -5.43 -7.58 -15.12
CA MET A 66 -5.21 -6.37 -15.92
C MET A 66 -3.73 -6.16 -16.24
N HIS A 67 -2.81 -6.46 -15.33
CA HIS A 67 -1.37 -6.41 -15.65
C HIS A 67 -0.97 -7.42 -16.73
N SER A 68 -1.59 -8.60 -16.75
CA SER A 68 -1.39 -9.58 -17.82
C SER A 68 -1.85 -9.06 -19.18
N ASP A 69 -2.95 -8.33 -19.23
CA ASP A 69 -3.56 -7.85 -20.49
C ASP A 69 -2.94 -6.53 -20.99
N TYR A 70 -2.58 -5.63 -20.08
CA TYR A 70 -2.25 -4.23 -20.40
C TYR A 70 -0.79 -3.84 -20.10
N GLY A 71 -0.01 -4.70 -19.44
CA GLY A 71 1.40 -4.49 -19.15
C GLY A 71 1.71 -4.01 -17.72
N PRO A 72 2.93 -3.53 -17.44
CA PRO A 72 3.43 -3.28 -16.09
C PRO A 72 2.83 -2.04 -15.39
N ILE A 73 2.24 -1.09 -16.14
CA ILE A 73 1.60 0.11 -15.59
C ILE A 73 0.18 0.18 -16.12
N VAL A 74 -0.81 0.05 -15.24
CA VAL A 74 -2.22 -0.07 -15.62
C VAL A 74 -3.08 0.91 -14.86
N ARG A 75 -3.99 1.58 -15.55
CA ARG A 75 -5.04 2.39 -14.93
C ARG A 75 -6.17 1.50 -14.43
N ILE A 76 -6.28 1.38 -13.11
CA ILE A 76 -7.23 0.47 -12.43
C ILE A 76 -8.53 1.16 -12.00
N ASN A 77 -8.53 2.50 -11.91
CA ASN A 77 -9.74 3.30 -11.67
C ASN A 77 -9.60 4.69 -12.32
N PRO A 78 -10.58 5.62 -12.20
CA PRO A 78 -10.47 6.94 -12.83
C PRO A 78 -9.30 7.79 -12.34
N HIS A 79 -8.77 7.51 -11.15
CA HIS A 79 -7.80 8.33 -10.45
C HIS A 79 -6.50 7.56 -10.12
N GLU A 80 -6.40 6.27 -10.42
CA GLU A 80 -5.31 5.43 -9.91
C GLU A 80 -4.67 4.60 -11.01
N LEU A 81 -3.33 4.54 -10.92
CA LEU A 81 -2.50 3.61 -11.66
C LEU A 81 -1.95 2.58 -10.68
N HIS A 82 -2.02 1.32 -11.07
CA HIS A 82 -1.28 0.26 -10.42
C HIS A 82 -0.01 -0.01 -11.22
N VAL A 83 1.13 -0.07 -10.53
CA VAL A 83 2.44 -0.32 -11.12
C VAL A 83 2.97 -1.63 -10.58
N SER A 84 3.32 -2.54 -11.48
CA SER A 84 3.95 -3.83 -11.20
C SER A 84 5.30 -3.90 -11.92
N ASP A 85 6.18 -2.97 -11.57
CA ASP A 85 7.52 -2.82 -12.15
C ASP A 85 8.54 -2.67 -11.00
N PRO A 86 9.46 -3.64 -10.82
CA PRO A 86 10.52 -3.56 -9.81
C PRO A 86 11.44 -2.36 -9.97
N ASP A 87 11.71 -1.93 -11.21
CA ASP A 87 12.65 -0.83 -11.49
C ASP A 87 12.04 0.52 -11.10
N PHE A 88 10.71 0.63 -11.18
CA PHE A 88 9.96 1.83 -10.78
C PHE A 88 10.04 2.15 -9.27
N PHE A 89 10.49 1.20 -8.45
CA PHE A 89 10.64 1.41 -7.01
C PHE A 89 11.60 2.58 -6.70
N ASP A 90 12.68 2.72 -7.47
CA ASP A 90 13.70 3.75 -7.21
C ASP A 90 13.18 5.15 -7.57
N ASP A 91 12.30 5.24 -8.57
CA ASP A 91 11.61 6.49 -8.97
C ASP A 91 10.50 6.90 -7.99
N LEU A 92 9.85 5.91 -7.37
CA LEU A 92 8.74 6.09 -6.44
C LEU A 92 9.25 6.40 -5.02
N TYR A 93 10.27 5.70 -4.54
CA TYR A 93 10.79 5.80 -3.18
C TYR A 93 12.12 6.56 -3.07
N VAL A 94 12.28 7.64 -3.84
CA VAL A 94 13.42 8.56 -3.67
C VAL A 94 13.32 9.26 -2.31
N ALA A 95 14.38 9.20 -1.50
CA ALA A 95 14.46 9.86 -0.19
C ALA A 95 14.24 11.38 -0.23
N ASN A 96 14.25 12.01 -1.41
CA ASN A 96 14.24 13.46 -1.59
C ASN A 96 13.13 13.97 -2.52
N ARG A 97 12.11 13.16 -2.83
CA ARG A 97 11.01 13.57 -3.71
C ARG A 97 9.73 13.86 -2.91
N ARG A 98 9.13 15.02 -3.17
CA ARG A 98 7.82 15.40 -2.62
C ARG A 98 6.74 14.56 -3.29
N LEU A 99 6.28 13.51 -2.62
CA LEU A 99 5.11 12.74 -3.04
C LEU A 99 3.86 13.38 -2.43
N ASP A 100 3.03 13.99 -3.26
CA ASP A 100 1.72 14.48 -2.82
C ASP A 100 0.77 13.28 -2.64
N LYS A 101 0.32 13.05 -1.40
CA LYS A 101 -0.79 12.11 -1.14
C LYS A 101 -2.09 12.72 -1.67
N TYR A 102 -3.05 11.88 -2.07
CA TYR A 102 -4.35 12.32 -2.63
C TYR A 102 -5.06 13.31 -1.71
N GLN A 103 -5.34 14.53 -2.21
CA GLN A 103 -5.90 15.65 -1.43
C GLN A 103 -7.19 15.31 -0.67
N TRP A 104 -8.04 14.44 -1.22
CA TRP A 104 -9.32 14.10 -0.59
C TRP A 104 -9.15 13.23 0.68
N TRP A 105 -8.16 12.33 0.72
CA TRP A 105 -7.84 11.52 1.91
C TRP A 105 -7.09 12.33 2.97
N THR A 106 -6.16 13.20 2.55
CA THR A 106 -5.38 14.03 3.48
C THR A 106 -6.25 15.05 4.21
N ASN A 107 -7.28 15.59 3.53
CA ASN A 107 -8.25 16.52 4.11
C ASN A 107 -9.21 15.82 5.09
N LEU A 108 -9.62 14.57 4.79
CA LEU A 108 -10.48 13.78 5.67
C LEU A 108 -9.79 13.41 7.01
N LEU A 109 -8.47 13.22 6.99
CA LEU A 109 -7.67 12.79 8.14
C LEU A 109 -6.89 13.93 8.84
N GLY A 110 -7.03 15.17 8.39
CA GLY A 110 -6.37 16.34 9.00
C GLY A 110 -4.84 16.33 8.91
N ILE A 111 -4.27 15.70 7.89
CA ILE A 111 -2.81 15.56 7.73
C ILE A 111 -2.25 16.82 7.05
N THR A 112 -1.48 17.63 7.80
CA THR A 112 -1.03 18.98 7.38
C THR A 112 0.48 19.12 7.11
N ARG A 113 1.28 18.05 7.24
CA ARG A 113 2.74 18.06 7.04
C ARG A 113 3.19 17.09 5.93
N PRO A 114 4.27 17.40 5.18
CA PRO A 114 4.78 16.52 4.14
C PRO A 114 5.47 15.29 4.74
N SER A 115 5.12 14.09 4.23
CA SER A 115 5.74 12.82 4.64
C SER A 115 6.71 12.34 3.56
N VAL A 116 7.98 12.12 3.93
CA VAL A 116 8.83 11.15 3.25
C VAL A 116 9.05 10.01 4.23
N ARG A 117 8.20 8.99 4.10
CA ARG A 117 8.17 7.79 4.93
C ARG A 117 7.74 6.63 4.05
N MET A 118 8.55 5.57 4.01
CA MET A 118 8.15 4.32 3.38
C MET A 118 7.20 3.58 4.32
N ASP A 119 5.90 3.70 4.06
CA ASP A 119 4.85 2.98 4.75
C ASP A 119 4.78 1.51 4.26
N SER A 120 3.97 0.67 4.91
CA SER A 120 3.73 -0.73 4.52
C SER A 120 4.95 -1.67 4.65
N GLN A 121 4.80 -2.90 4.15
CA GLN A 121 5.81 -3.94 4.02
C GLN A 121 6.83 -3.66 2.92
N SER A 122 6.67 -2.60 2.12
CA SER A 122 7.68 -2.15 1.13
C SER A 122 9.07 -1.95 1.76
N LYS A 123 9.13 -1.67 3.07
CA LYS A 123 10.38 -1.65 3.86
C LYS A 123 11.16 -2.96 3.82
N TYR A 124 10.49 -4.12 3.82
CA TYR A 124 11.17 -5.40 3.63
C TYR A 124 11.71 -5.54 2.21
N GLY A 125 10.94 -5.06 1.22
CA GLY A 125 11.37 -5.03 -0.17
C GLY A 125 12.66 -4.23 -0.37
N SER A 126 12.81 -3.06 0.29
CA SER A 126 14.06 -2.30 0.22
C SER A 126 15.26 -3.04 0.81
N ILE A 127 15.08 -3.78 1.91
CA ILE A 127 16.17 -4.61 2.48
C ILE A 127 16.54 -5.72 1.50
N ALA A 128 15.54 -6.44 0.97
CA ALA A 128 15.76 -7.55 0.07
C ALA A 128 16.44 -7.14 -1.25
N ARG A 129 16.19 -5.93 -1.75
CA ARG A 129 16.88 -5.37 -2.93
C ARG A 129 18.29 -4.86 -2.63
N GLY A 130 18.65 -4.67 -1.35
CA GLY A 130 19.88 -3.99 -0.94
C GLY A 130 19.81 -2.46 -1.08
N ALA A 131 18.61 -1.90 -1.25
CA ALA A 131 18.38 -0.44 -1.30
C ALA A 131 18.17 0.19 0.10
N GLY A 132 17.91 -0.64 1.11
CA GLY A 132 17.84 -0.22 2.50
C GLY A 132 18.77 -1.06 3.37
N ASP A 133 19.43 -0.42 4.32
CA ASP A 133 20.41 -1.09 5.19
C ASP A 133 19.75 -1.80 6.38
N ILE A 134 18.73 -1.17 6.98
CA ILE A 134 18.09 -1.66 8.21
C ILE A 134 16.61 -1.27 8.26
N TYR A 135 15.76 -2.20 8.67
CA TYR A 135 14.39 -1.94 9.09
C TYR A 135 14.22 -2.26 10.57
N LEU A 136 13.81 -1.24 11.34
CA LEU A 136 13.53 -1.36 12.77
C LEU A 136 12.06 -1.06 13.06
N ARG A 137 11.45 -1.91 13.87
CA ARG A 137 10.12 -1.70 14.46
C ARG A 137 10.19 -2.02 15.94
N LEU A 138 10.48 -0.99 16.73
CA LEU A 138 10.64 -1.13 18.17
C LEU A 138 9.26 -1.26 18.86
N PRO A 139 9.14 -2.04 19.96
CA PRO A 139 7.89 -2.19 20.67
C PRO A 139 7.36 -0.84 21.17
N VAL A 140 6.10 -0.56 20.84
CA VAL A 140 5.41 0.67 21.30
C VAL A 140 4.88 0.53 22.73
N SER A 141 4.57 -0.68 23.17
CA SER A 141 4.16 -1.01 24.53
C SER A 141 4.49 -2.47 24.85
N ALA A 142 4.50 -2.81 26.15
CA ALA A 142 4.70 -4.19 26.59
C ALA A 142 3.56 -5.12 26.14
N SER A 143 2.33 -4.61 26.01
CA SER A 143 1.13 -5.39 25.69
C SER A 143 0.88 -5.56 24.19
N TYR A 144 1.45 -4.69 23.35
CA TYR A 144 1.22 -4.75 21.90
C TYR A 144 1.81 -6.03 21.30
N GLN A 145 1.05 -6.63 20.37
CA GLN A 145 1.46 -7.79 19.59
C GLN A 145 1.26 -7.49 18.12
N GLU A 146 2.35 -7.61 17.37
CA GLU A 146 2.36 -7.46 15.92
C GLU A 146 1.45 -8.48 15.25
N LYS A 147 0.91 -8.11 14.09
CA LYS A 147 0.02 -8.98 13.32
C LYS A 147 0.82 -9.75 12.28
N ILE A 148 0.50 -11.03 12.07
CA ILE A 148 1.28 -11.88 11.16
C ILE A 148 1.23 -11.37 9.71
N TRP A 149 0.10 -10.80 9.28
CA TRP A 149 -0.07 -10.29 7.92
C TRP A 149 0.77 -9.03 7.63
N ASP A 150 1.28 -8.36 8.67
CA ASP A 150 2.16 -7.19 8.51
C ASP A 150 3.64 -7.57 8.32
N HIS A 151 3.99 -8.86 8.48
CA HIS A 151 5.39 -9.31 8.49
C HIS A 151 5.67 -10.59 7.73
N ALA A 152 4.73 -11.53 7.62
CA ALA A 152 5.01 -12.87 7.08
C ALA A 152 5.57 -12.87 5.65
N ALA A 153 5.02 -12.02 4.78
CA ALA A 153 5.50 -11.91 3.40
C ALA A 153 6.89 -11.27 3.35
N GLY A 154 7.09 -10.15 4.05
CA GLY A 154 8.37 -9.46 4.11
C GLY A 154 9.49 -10.30 4.74
N ASP A 155 9.17 -11.08 5.77
CA ASP A 155 10.06 -12.02 6.45
C ASP A 155 10.64 -13.06 5.49
N LEU A 156 9.78 -13.70 4.70
CA LEU A 156 10.20 -14.67 3.70
C LEU A 156 11.07 -14.02 2.62
N ILE A 157 10.62 -12.90 2.05
CA ILE A 157 11.32 -12.20 0.96
C ILE A 157 12.73 -11.78 1.37
N VAL A 158 12.90 -11.20 2.57
CA VAL A 158 14.23 -10.76 3.04
C VAL A 158 15.16 -11.95 3.26
N ARG A 159 14.66 -13.06 3.81
CA ARG A 159 15.51 -14.24 4.02
C ARG A 159 15.94 -14.91 2.73
N GLU A 160 15.03 -15.05 1.77
CA GLU A 160 15.37 -15.59 0.43
C GLU A 160 16.38 -14.68 -0.31
N ALA A 161 16.38 -13.38 -0.01
CA ALA A 161 17.39 -12.43 -0.51
C ALA A 161 18.72 -12.44 0.26
N GLY A 162 18.90 -13.34 1.24
CA GLY A 162 20.14 -13.45 2.05
C GLY A 162 20.20 -12.51 3.26
N GLY A 163 19.09 -11.87 3.62
CA GLY A 163 18.96 -11.08 4.85
C GLY A 163 18.53 -11.91 6.07
N GLN A 164 18.43 -11.24 7.21
CA GLN A 164 17.88 -11.80 8.44
C GLN A 164 16.74 -10.93 8.96
N VAL A 165 15.75 -11.60 9.56
CA VAL A 165 14.60 -10.96 10.23
C VAL A 165 14.39 -11.66 11.57
N THR A 166 14.46 -10.90 12.65
CA THR A 166 14.23 -11.36 14.03
C THR A 166 13.38 -10.37 14.80
N ASP A 167 13.03 -10.72 16.02
CA ASP A 167 12.58 -9.75 17.01
C ASP A 167 13.78 -9.02 17.66
N ILE A 168 13.50 -8.12 18.62
CA ILE A 168 14.56 -7.36 19.32
C ILE A 168 15.44 -8.23 20.24
N ALA A 169 15.02 -9.45 20.55
CA ALA A 169 15.80 -10.41 21.32
C ALA A 169 16.67 -11.32 20.42
N GLY A 170 16.58 -11.14 19.10
CA GLY A 170 17.29 -11.98 18.12
C GLY A 170 16.59 -13.29 17.82
N GLN A 171 15.36 -13.49 18.31
CA GLN A 171 14.61 -14.72 18.06
C GLN A 171 13.91 -14.65 16.70
N ARG A 172 13.80 -15.79 16.05
CA ARG A 172 13.03 -15.93 14.81
C ARG A 172 11.56 -15.59 15.07
N LEU A 173 10.93 -14.89 14.13
CA LEU A 173 9.50 -14.61 14.20
C LEU A 173 8.70 -15.92 14.13
N ASP A 174 7.87 -16.18 15.15
CA ASP A 174 7.03 -17.36 15.26
C ASP A 174 5.62 -17.05 14.71
N PHE A 175 5.39 -17.47 13.46
CA PHE A 175 4.09 -17.32 12.78
C PHE A 175 3.10 -18.45 13.11
N SER A 176 3.46 -19.44 13.94
CA SER A 176 2.62 -20.63 14.17
C SER A 176 1.64 -20.49 15.34
N VAL A 177 1.63 -19.34 16.02
CA VAL A 177 0.91 -19.14 17.30
C VAL A 177 -0.40 -18.36 17.15
N GLY A 178 -0.94 -18.27 15.93
CA GLY A 178 -2.23 -17.66 15.63
C GLY A 178 -2.11 -16.41 14.76
N ARG A 179 -2.96 -15.40 15.02
CA ARG A 179 -3.07 -14.18 14.18
C ARG A 179 -2.03 -13.11 14.52
N THR A 180 -1.26 -13.31 15.57
CA THR A 180 -0.27 -12.35 16.09
C THR A 180 1.07 -13.03 16.34
N LEU A 181 2.14 -12.24 16.35
CA LEU A 181 3.46 -12.68 16.81
C LEU A 181 3.50 -12.67 18.34
N ALA A 182 2.70 -13.54 18.98
CA ALA A 182 2.47 -13.52 20.42
C ALA A 182 3.74 -13.81 21.26
N LYS A 183 4.72 -14.51 20.68
CA LYS A 183 5.99 -14.85 21.31
C LYS A 183 7.16 -13.92 20.97
N ASN A 184 6.93 -12.90 20.14
CA ASN A 184 7.98 -11.97 19.71
C ASN A 184 7.67 -10.54 20.13
N LYS A 185 8.70 -9.70 20.16
CA LYS A 185 8.57 -8.27 20.46
C LYS A 185 9.34 -7.41 19.47
N GLY A 186 8.61 -6.52 18.80
CA GLY A 186 9.18 -5.70 17.73
C GLY A 186 9.72 -6.54 16.57
N VAL A 187 10.37 -5.88 15.62
CA VAL A 187 11.02 -6.52 14.47
C VAL A 187 12.30 -5.78 14.11
N VAL A 188 13.34 -6.54 13.78
CA VAL A 188 14.60 -6.09 13.20
C VAL A 188 14.81 -6.87 11.91
N ALA A 189 15.07 -6.17 10.81
CA ALA A 189 15.46 -6.79 9.54
C ALA A 189 16.68 -6.05 8.95
N ALA A 190 17.66 -6.80 8.48
CA ALA A 190 18.90 -6.26 7.89
C ALA A 190 19.60 -7.34 7.06
N PRO A 191 20.59 -6.99 6.22
CA PRO A 191 21.48 -7.97 5.60
C PRO A 191 22.15 -8.84 6.67
N ALA A 192 22.34 -10.14 6.38
CA ALA A 192 22.88 -11.10 7.35
C ALA A 192 24.24 -10.69 7.92
N ALA A 193 25.07 -10.00 7.13
CA ALA A 193 26.40 -9.54 7.52
C ALA A 193 26.39 -8.52 8.66
N VAL A 194 25.35 -7.67 8.76
CA VAL A 194 25.28 -6.56 9.73
C VAL A 194 24.23 -6.77 10.82
N HIS A 195 23.34 -7.76 10.66
CA HIS A 195 22.20 -7.98 11.54
C HIS A 195 22.59 -8.14 13.02
N ALA A 196 23.67 -8.87 13.33
CA ALA A 196 24.11 -9.08 14.71
C ALA A 196 24.58 -7.79 15.40
N GLU A 197 25.27 -6.92 14.66
CA GLU A 197 25.72 -5.61 15.17
C GLU A 197 24.53 -4.69 15.42
N VAL A 198 23.58 -4.65 14.48
CA VAL A 198 22.33 -3.90 14.64
C VAL A 198 21.55 -4.34 15.88
N LEU A 199 21.42 -5.66 16.08
CA LEU A 199 20.70 -6.21 17.22
C LEU A 199 21.34 -5.80 18.55
N LYS A 200 22.68 -5.83 18.63
CA LYS A 200 23.42 -5.40 19.82
C LYS A 200 23.10 -3.95 20.17
N VAL A 201 23.15 -3.05 19.18
CA VAL A 201 22.83 -1.62 19.38
C VAL A 201 21.37 -1.43 19.82
N VAL A 202 20.43 -2.16 19.19
CA VAL A 202 19.00 -2.09 19.59
C VAL A 202 18.82 -2.49 21.05
N GLN A 203 19.47 -3.56 21.49
CA GLN A 203 19.38 -4.04 22.88
C GLN A 203 20.00 -3.06 23.87
N GLU A 204 21.17 -2.49 23.56
CA GLU A 204 21.83 -1.46 24.37
C GLU A 204 20.91 -0.24 24.59
N VAL A 205 20.29 0.26 23.51
CA VAL A 205 19.39 1.43 23.58
C VAL A 205 18.13 1.14 24.39
N LEU A 206 17.53 -0.05 24.24
CA LEU A 206 16.32 -0.42 24.98
C LEU A 206 16.60 -0.63 26.48
N ASN A 207 17.77 -1.17 26.82
CA ASN A 207 18.19 -1.34 28.21
C ASN A 207 18.43 0.01 28.90
N GLN A 208 19.07 0.97 28.21
CA GLN A 208 19.24 2.33 28.73
C GLN A 208 17.90 3.00 29.03
N LYS A 209 16.90 2.82 28.16
CA LYS A 209 15.57 3.41 28.34
C LYS A 209 14.78 2.81 29.51
N THR A 210 15.11 1.59 29.94
CA THR A 210 14.46 0.93 31.08
C THR A 210 15.16 1.28 32.41
N ALA A 211 16.41 1.75 32.35
CA ALA A 211 17.20 2.17 33.50
C ALA A 211 17.00 3.65 33.90
N ALA A 212 16.34 4.46 33.05
CA ALA A 212 16.02 5.86 33.27
C ALA A 212 14.54 6.05 33.63
#